data_AF-A0A342RZA2-F1
#
_entry.id   AF-A0A342RZA2-F1
#
_cell.length_a   1.000
_cell.length_b   1.000
_cell.length_c   1.000
_cell.angle_alpha   90.00
_cell.angle_beta   90.00
_cell.angle_gamma   90.00
#
_symmetry.space_group_name_H-M   'P 1'
#
loop_
_entity.id
_entity.type
_entity.pdbx_description
1 polymer ?
#
loop_
_entity_poly.entity_id
_entity_poly.type
_entity_poly.pdbx_seq_one_letter_code
_entity_poly.pdbx_strand_id
1 'polypeptide(L)'
;MQIINLTRKHPYKLYIDTSFAFNFKYFKETWIFNCNQGCQHILAHKNIKISQISKIIITELHVENISGLLGLLSSLSLINRSKGLHIYSPAGLEKYIELGKKYSQTKFHYNLYLHVIKTGLIINNYTHHVYTLINDKYRLEFNIINKETYGKFELNKAKSFNLTVGPLYARLKQGYKFVLPDGYILAGNNFTSKNSPGIKISFINYKYHQRSSIEISSKSKIFENKIY
;
A
#
# COMPACT_ATOMS: atom_id res chain seq x y z
N MET A 1 -1.68 -4.88 8.44
CA MET A 1 -1.09 -5.01 7.09
C MET A 1 -0.08 -6.13 7.14
N GLN A 2 -0.18 -7.12 6.24
CA GLN A 2 0.77 -8.23 6.16
C GLN A 2 1.59 -8.10 4.87
N ILE A 3 2.90 -8.28 4.96
CA ILE A 3 3.84 -8.19 3.84
C ILE A 3 4.18 -9.61 3.44
N ILE A 4 4.02 -9.92 2.16
CA ILE A 4 4.14 -11.28 1.66
C ILE A 4 5.09 -11.25 0.47
N ASN A 5 6.25 -11.88 0.59
CA ASN A 5 7.21 -11.98 -0.51
C ASN A 5 6.59 -12.80 -1.68
N LEU A 6 6.75 -12.34 -2.91
CA LEU A 6 6.24 -12.97 -4.12
C LEU A 6 7.35 -13.42 -5.08
N THR A 7 8.61 -13.40 -4.67
CA THR A 7 9.70 -13.96 -5.47
C THR A 7 9.75 -15.48 -5.39
N ARG A 8 9.93 -16.14 -6.54
CA ARG A 8 10.14 -17.59 -6.60
C ARG A 8 11.57 -17.91 -6.22
N LYS A 9 11.76 -18.90 -5.35
CA LYS A 9 13.08 -19.44 -5.06
C LYS A 9 13.56 -20.35 -6.22
N HIS A 10 14.49 -19.87 -7.08
CA HIS A 10 15.29 -20.65 -8.02
C HIS A 10 16.66 -21.11 -7.44
N PRO A 11 16.99 -22.41 -7.48
CA PRO A 11 18.18 -22.96 -6.82
C PRO A 11 19.54 -22.38 -7.28
N TYR A 12 19.61 -21.69 -8.42
CA TYR A 12 20.87 -21.25 -9.04
C TYR A 12 21.04 -19.72 -9.17
N LYS A 13 20.13 -18.88 -8.63
CA LYS A 13 20.22 -17.42 -8.77
C LYS A 13 20.28 -16.75 -7.38
N LEU A 14 21.28 -15.90 -7.15
CA LEU A 14 21.34 -14.99 -6.00
C LEU A 14 20.11 -14.08 -6.03
N TYR A 15 19.31 -14.08 -4.96
CA TYR A 15 18.00 -13.43 -4.96
C TYR A 15 18.08 -11.95 -4.67
N ILE A 16 17.37 -11.19 -5.49
CA ILE A 16 16.90 -9.87 -5.15
C ILE A 16 15.39 -10.02 -4.99
N ASP A 17 14.87 -9.79 -3.78
CA ASP A 17 13.44 -9.91 -3.48
C ASP A 17 12.65 -8.74 -4.10
N THR A 18 12.55 -8.72 -5.43
CA THR A 18 11.96 -7.56 -6.12
C THR A 18 10.44 -7.50 -6.03
N SER A 19 9.73 -8.62 -5.80
CA SER A 19 8.26 -8.67 -5.81
C SER A 19 7.66 -9.01 -4.45
N PHE A 20 6.67 -8.25 -4.00
CA PHE A 20 5.95 -8.48 -2.75
C PHE A 20 4.51 -7.98 -2.82
N ALA A 21 3.65 -8.53 -1.96
CA ALA A 21 2.28 -8.09 -1.76
C ALA A 21 2.08 -7.48 -0.37
N PHE A 22 1.43 -6.32 -0.32
CA PHE A 22 0.77 -5.86 0.89
C PHE A 22 -0.67 -6.33 0.91
N ASN A 23 -0.98 -7.17 1.88
CA ASN A 23 -2.33 -7.64 2.13
C ASN A 23 -2.98 -6.86 3.28
N PHE A 24 -4.04 -6.11 2.95
CA PHE A 24 -4.85 -5.37 3.88
C PHE A 24 -6.10 -6.17 4.25
N LYS A 25 -5.97 -7.04 5.26
CA LYS A 25 -7.04 -7.93 5.72
C LYS A 25 -8.37 -7.20 6.04
N TYR A 26 -8.29 -6.04 6.68
CA TYR A 26 -9.48 -5.24 7.04
C TYR A 26 -10.24 -4.70 5.83
N PHE A 27 -9.53 -4.31 4.76
CA PHE A 27 -10.14 -3.72 3.56
C PHE A 27 -10.39 -4.73 2.44
N LYS A 28 -9.98 -6.00 2.63
CA LYS A 28 -9.97 -7.04 1.58
C LYS A 28 -9.30 -6.52 0.30
N GLU A 29 -8.21 -5.79 0.48
CA GLU A 29 -7.47 -5.12 -0.58
C GLU A 29 -6.02 -5.62 -0.58
N THR A 30 -5.49 -5.91 -1.77
CA THR A 30 -4.11 -6.35 -1.95
C THR A 30 -3.40 -5.40 -2.91
N TRP A 31 -2.23 -4.92 -2.52
CA TRP A 31 -1.33 -4.16 -3.40
C TRP A 31 -0.14 -5.04 -3.74
N ILE A 32 0.26 -5.04 -5.01
CA ILE A 32 1.43 -5.78 -5.48
C ILE A 32 2.51 -4.77 -5.85
N PHE A 33 3.73 -4.99 -5.38
CA PHE A 33 4.92 -4.27 -5.79
C PHE A 33 5.75 -5.20 -6.66
N ASN A 34 5.98 -4.81 -7.92
CA ASN A 34 6.53 -5.60 -9.01
C ASN A 34 5.80 -6.92 -9.26
N CYS A 35 5.72 -7.34 -10.51
CA CYS A 35 5.01 -8.55 -10.94
C CYS A 35 5.95 -9.45 -11.74
N ASN A 36 6.76 -10.22 -11.02
CA ASN A 36 7.70 -11.17 -11.62
C ASN A 36 6.96 -12.36 -12.24
N GLN A 37 7.62 -13.09 -13.12
CA GLN A 37 7.09 -14.32 -13.70
C GLN A 37 6.61 -15.28 -12.61
N GLY A 38 5.42 -15.85 -12.80
CA GLY A 38 4.83 -16.77 -11.83
C GLY A 38 4.18 -16.12 -10.60
N CYS A 39 4.13 -14.78 -10.51
CA CYS A 39 3.46 -14.05 -9.43
C CYS A 39 2.05 -14.59 -9.16
N GLN A 40 1.26 -14.85 -10.21
CA GLN A 40 -0.09 -15.42 -10.08
C GLN A 40 -0.12 -16.79 -9.36
N HIS A 41 0.87 -17.66 -9.62
CA HIS A 41 0.96 -18.98 -9.00
C HIS A 41 1.38 -18.83 -7.53
N ILE A 42 2.28 -17.91 -7.22
CA ILE A 42 2.74 -17.66 -5.86
C ILE A 42 1.61 -17.06 -5.00
N LEU A 43 0.81 -16.15 -5.58
CA LEU A 43 -0.39 -15.64 -4.93
C LEU A 43 -1.38 -16.76 -4.60
N ALA A 44 -1.62 -17.68 -5.55
CA ALA A 44 -2.47 -18.84 -5.35
C ALA A 44 -1.94 -19.77 -4.23
N HIS A 45 -0.65 -20.12 -4.26
CA HIS A 45 -0.01 -20.94 -3.21
C HIS A 45 -0.09 -20.29 -1.82
N LYS A 46 -0.06 -18.96 -1.75
CA LYS A 46 -0.17 -18.22 -0.48
C LYS A 46 -1.61 -17.90 -0.08
N ASN A 47 -2.61 -18.51 -0.73
CA ASN A 47 -4.04 -18.31 -0.50
C ASN A 47 -4.47 -16.83 -0.59
N ILE A 48 -3.77 -16.02 -1.41
CA ILE A 48 -4.14 -14.63 -1.68
C ILE A 48 -5.06 -14.61 -2.87
N LYS A 49 -6.28 -14.12 -2.67
CA LYS A 49 -7.26 -14.01 -3.76
C LYS A 49 -6.82 -12.93 -4.73
N ILE A 50 -6.54 -13.34 -5.97
CA ILE A 50 -6.18 -12.44 -7.07
C ILE A 50 -7.29 -11.39 -7.31
N SER A 51 -8.55 -11.74 -7.07
CA SER A 51 -9.69 -10.81 -7.14
C SER A 51 -9.64 -9.65 -6.13
N GLN A 52 -8.82 -9.71 -5.08
CA GLN A 52 -8.61 -8.63 -4.09
C GLN A 52 -7.54 -7.63 -4.51
N ILE A 53 -6.78 -7.91 -5.58
CA ILE A 53 -5.74 -7.01 -6.08
C ILE A 53 -6.41 -5.73 -6.59
N SER A 54 -6.04 -4.58 -6.03
CA SER A 54 -6.58 -3.28 -6.46
C SER A 54 -5.53 -2.41 -7.13
N LYS A 55 -4.28 -2.55 -6.71
CA LYS A 55 -3.16 -1.72 -7.15
C LYS A 55 -1.94 -2.59 -7.44
N ILE A 56 -1.30 -2.33 -8.56
CA ILE A 56 0.02 -2.87 -8.91
C ILE A 56 0.97 -1.67 -9.04
N ILE A 57 2.11 -1.73 -8.37
CA ILE A 57 3.11 -0.68 -8.36
C ILE A 57 4.39 -1.28 -8.93
N ILE A 58 4.85 -0.74 -10.06
CA ILE A 58 6.04 -1.21 -10.77
C ILE A 58 7.15 -0.20 -10.54
N THR A 59 8.27 -0.69 -10.03
CA THR A 59 9.44 0.13 -9.67
C THR A 59 10.27 0.53 -10.89
N GLU A 60 10.41 -0.38 -11.85
CA GLU A 60 11.19 -0.20 -13.08
C GLU A 60 10.63 -1.09 -14.18
N LEU A 61 10.67 -0.64 -15.44
CA LEU A 61 10.25 -1.41 -16.61
C LEU A 61 11.33 -2.41 -17.06
N HIS A 62 11.80 -3.23 -16.11
CA HIS A 62 12.72 -4.32 -16.36
C HIS A 62 11.98 -5.65 -16.37
N VAL A 63 12.43 -6.63 -17.16
CA VAL A 63 11.79 -7.94 -17.32
C VAL A 63 11.58 -8.63 -15.97
N GLU A 64 12.51 -8.47 -15.05
CA GLU A 64 12.42 -9.04 -13.70
C GLU A 64 11.19 -8.54 -12.95
N ASN A 65 10.74 -7.31 -13.19
CA ASN A 65 9.60 -6.67 -12.49
C ASN A 65 8.26 -6.77 -13.25
N ILE A 66 8.27 -7.03 -14.56
CA ILE A 66 7.04 -6.97 -15.39
C ILE A 66 6.68 -8.27 -16.09
N SER A 67 7.58 -9.25 -16.12
CA SER A 67 7.41 -10.51 -16.87
C SER A 67 6.13 -11.28 -16.54
N GLY A 68 5.63 -11.21 -15.30
CA GLY A 68 4.39 -11.87 -14.89
C GLY A 68 3.12 -11.05 -15.10
N LEU A 69 3.25 -9.78 -15.50
CA LEU A 69 2.14 -8.83 -15.51
C LEU A 69 1.04 -9.25 -16.49
N LEU A 70 1.39 -9.54 -17.75
CA LEU A 70 0.38 -9.92 -18.76
C LEU A 70 -0.39 -11.19 -18.38
N GLY A 71 0.29 -12.19 -17.80
CA GLY A 71 -0.35 -13.40 -17.29
C GLY A 71 -1.33 -13.10 -16.14
N LEU A 72 -0.91 -12.27 -15.18
CA LEU A 72 -1.77 -11.84 -14.07
C LEU A 72 -3.00 -11.07 -14.56
N LEU A 73 -2.82 -10.15 -15.51
CA LEU A 73 -3.91 -9.36 -16.10
C LEU A 73 -4.92 -10.23 -16.87
N SER A 74 -4.42 -11.26 -17.56
CA SER A 74 -5.25 -12.23 -18.27
C SER A 74 -6.04 -13.10 -17.29
N SER A 75 -5.39 -13.57 -16.23
CA SER A 75 -6.03 -14.33 -15.15
C SER A 75 -7.11 -13.51 -14.42
N LEU A 76 -6.88 -12.20 -14.21
CA LEU A 76 -7.88 -11.28 -13.68
C LEU A 76 -9.10 -11.11 -14.61
N SER A 77 -8.87 -11.14 -15.93
CA SER A 77 -9.95 -11.06 -16.94
C SER A 77 -10.86 -12.28 -16.88
N LEU A 78 -10.29 -13.48 -16.70
CA LEU A 78 -11.03 -14.74 -16.62
C LEU A 78 -11.97 -14.83 -15.40
N ILE A 79 -11.65 -14.11 -14.32
CA ILE A 79 -12.44 -14.12 -13.08
C ILE A 79 -13.65 -13.16 -13.17
N ASN A 80 -13.89 -12.51 -14.31
CA ASN A 80 -14.99 -11.54 -14.52
C ASN A 80 -15.11 -10.52 -13.38
N ARG A 81 -13.97 -9.95 -12.99
CA ARG A 81 -13.91 -8.98 -11.91
C ARG A 81 -14.59 -7.67 -12.32
N SER A 82 -15.51 -7.18 -11.48
CA SER A 82 -16.16 -5.87 -11.67
C SER A 82 -15.31 -4.67 -11.22
N LYS A 83 -14.40 -4.87 -10.26
CA LYS A 83 -13.57 -3.79 -9.71
C LYS A 83 -12.47 -3.35 -10.69
N GLY A 84 -12.25 -2.04 -10.84
CA GLY A 84 -11.13 -1.52 -11.64
C GLY A 84 -9.76 -1.82 -11.03
N LEU A 85 -8.73 -1.96 -11.86
CA LEU A 85 -7.34 -2.20 -11.46
C LEU A 85 -6.50 -0.95 -11.77
N HIS A 86 -5.74 -0.47 -10.79
CA HIS A 86 -4.82 0.66 -10.98
C HIS A 86 -3.39 0.15 -11.06
N ILE A 87 -2.65 0.54 -12.10
CA ILE A 87 -1.23 0.21 -12.24
C ILE A 87 -0.44 1.50 -12.23
N TYR A 88 0.48 1.63 -11.28
CA TYR A 88 1.41 2.74 -11.14
C TYR A 88 2.76 2.28 -11.66
N SER A 89 3.32 2.97 -12.66
CA SER A 89 4.61 2.58 -13.27
C SER A 89 5.36 3.78 -13.82
N PRO A 90 6.66 3.63 -14.16
CA PRO A 90 7.33 4.56 -15.05
C PRO A 90 6.62 4.68 -16.41
N ALA A 91 6.96 5.73 -17.16
CA ALA A 91 6.45 5.93 -18.51
C ALA A 91 6.83 4.76 -19.44
N GLY A 92 5.90 4.32 -20.28
CA GLY A 92 6.13 3.26 -21.27
C GLY A 92 5.37 1.94 -21.04
N LEU A 93 4.78 1.73 -19.85
CA LEU A 93 4.02 0.51 -19.57
C LEU A 93 2.79 0.33 -20.47
N GLU A 94 2.15 1.43 -20.85
CA GLU A 94 0.98 1.42 -21.74
C GLU A 94 1.28 0.68 -23.05
N LYS A 95 2.36 1.06 -23.74
CA LYS A 95 2.82 0.40 -24.96
C LYS A 95 3.11 -1.09 -24.74
N TYR A 96 3.72 -1.44 -23.60
CA TYR A 96 3.98 -2.85 -23.26
C TYR A 96 2.68 -3.66 -23.15
N ILE A 97 1.65 -3.11 -22.47
CA ILE A 97 0.36 -3.77 -22.32
C ILE A 97 -0.40 -3.83 -23.66
N GLU A 98 -0.38 -2.75 -24.45
CA GLU A 98 -1.03 -2.71 -25.77
C GLU A 98 -0.44 -3.73 -26.74
N LEU A 99 0.89 -3.79 -26.85
CA LEU A 99 1.56 -4.79 -27.68
C LEU A 99 1.27 -6.21 -27.17
N GLY A 100 1.30 -6.40 -25.85
CA GLY A 100 0.91 -7.66 -25.22
C GLY A 100 -0.50 -8.09 -25.63
N LYS A 101 -1.48 -7.19 -25.53
CA LYS A 101 -2.87 -7.45 -25.98
C LYS A 101 -2.95 -7.76 -27.47
N LYS A 102 -2.26 -6.98 -28.31
CA LYS A 102 -2.27 -7.11 -29.77
C LYS A 102 -1.79 -8.49 -30.22
N TYR A 103 -0.65 -8.96 -29.71
CA TYR A 103 -0.05 -10.22 -30.15
C TYR A 103 -0.63 -11.46 -29.46
N SER A 104 -1.11 -11.33 -28.23
CA SER A 104 -1.79 -12.44 -27.54
C SER A 104 -3.27 -12.55 -27.89
N GLN A 105 -3.82 -11.60 -28.65
CA GLN A 105 -5.25 -11.49 -28.96
C GLN A 105 -6.14 -11.49 -27.70
N THR A 106 -5.62 -10.94 -26.59
CA THR A 106 -6.33 -10.91 -25.31
C THR A 106 -7.14 -9.62 -25.12
N LYS A 107 -8.35 -9.78 -24.57
CA LYS A 107 -9.20 -8.67 -24.15
C LYS A 107 -9.39 -8.72 -22.63
N PHE A 108 -9.19 -7.58 -21.97
CA PHE A 108 -9.41 -7.45 -20.52
C PHE A 108 -10.82 -6.92 -20.27
N HIS A 109 -11.65 -7.71 -19.60
CA HIS A 109 -13.06 -7.39 -19.32
C HIS A 109 -13.24 -6.61 -18.01
N TYR A 110 -12.34 -5.67 -17.73
CA TYR A 110 -12.38 -4.81 -16.54
C TYR A 110 -11.65 -3.49 -16.81
N ASN A 111 -11.97 -2.46 -16.03
CA ASN A 111 -11.34 -1.15 -16.18
C ASN A 111 -9.89 -1.22 -15.67
N LEU A 112 -8.95 -0.92 -16.56
CA LEU A 112 -7.52 -0.87 -16.26
C LEU A 112 -7.06 0.58 -16.35
N TYR A 113 -6.61 1.14 -15.24
CA TYR A 113 -6.15 2.52 -15.13
C TYR A 113 -4.63 2.56 -15.00
N LEU A 114 -3.96 3.18 -15.96
CA LEU A 114 -2.51 3.35 -15.95
C LEU A 114 -2.13 4.73 -15.42
N HIS A 115 -1.23 4.76 -14.44
CA HIS A 115 -0.74 5.98 -13.79
C HIS A 115 0.77 6.06 -13.94
N VAL A 116 1.26 7.10 -14.61
CA VAL A 116 2.70 7.36 -14.71
C VAL A 116 3.19 7.96 -13.39
N ILE A 117 4.16 7.28 -12.77
CA ILE A 117 4.75 7.70 -11.50
C ILE A 117 5.60 8.96 -11.70
N LYS A 118 5.37 9.94 -10.83
CA LYS A 118 6.17 11.17 -10.69
C LYS A 118 6.71 11.27 -9.27
N THR A 119 7.62 12.20 -9.01
CA THR A 119 8.00 12.55 -7.64
C THR A 119 6.80 13.12 -6.87
N GLY A 120 6.63 12.72 -5.61
CA GLY A 120 5.57 13.22 -4.73
C GLY A 120 4.53 12.18 -4.32
N LEU A 121 3.31 12.62 -4.02
CA LEU A 121 2.21 11.75 -3.57
C LEU A 121 1.55 11.06 -4.77
N ILE A 122 1.63 9.72 -4.84
CA ILE A 122 1.01 8.92 -5.91
C ILE A 122 -0.32 8.29 -5.51
N ILE A 123 -0.46 7.88 -4.24
CA ILE A 123 -1.67 7.24 -3.74
C ILE A 123 -2.13 8.02 -2.53
N ASN A 124 -3.30 8.66 -2.66
CA ASN A 124 -3.96 9.36 -1.58
C ASN A 124 -5.21 8.56 -1.15
N ASN A 125 -5.01 7.56 -0.31
CA ASN A 125 -6.13 6.82 0.30
C ASN A 125 -6.46 7.36 1.69
N TYR A 126 -7.65 7.06 2.19
CA TYR A 126 -8.08 7.46 3.53
C TYR A 126 -7.16 6.97 4.64
N THR A 127 -6.53 5.80 4.47
CA THR A 127 -5.71 5.13 5.48
C THR A 127 -4.23 5.14 5.18
N HIS A 128 -3.86 5.22 3.90
CA HIS A 128 -2.48 5.02 3.43
C HIS A 128 -2.12 6.09 2.41
N HIS A 129 -0.97 6.73 2.63
CA HIS A 129 -0.35 7.63 1.66
C HIS A 129 0.90 6.95 1.09
N VAL A 130 1.05 6.98 -0.23
CA VAL A 130 2.28 6.50 -0.87
C VAL A 130 2.96 7.66 -1.57
N TYR A 131 4.19 7.93 -1.13
CA TYR A 131 5.06 8.92 -1.73
C TYR A 131 6.16 8.24 -2.54
N THR A 132 6.53 8.86 -3.63
CA THR A 132 7.59 8.41 -4.53
C THR A 132 8.67 9.47 -4.65
N LEU A 133 9.92 9.01 -4.58
CA LEU A 133 11.07 9.82 -4.94
C LEU A 133 11.71 9.20 -6.19
N ILE A 134 12.03 10.05 -7.16
CA ILE A 134 12.73 9.66 -8.38
C ILE A 134 14.12 10.27 -8.26
N ASN A 135 15.15 9.42 -8.19
CA ASN A 135 16.54 9.87 -8.18
C ASN A 135 17.07 10.01 -9.62
N ASP A 136 18.22 10.66 -9.78
CA ASP A 136 18.83 11.06 -11.07
C ASP A 136 18.98 9.94 -12.13
N LYS A 137 18.91 8.67 -11.72
CA LYS A 137 18.95 7.50 -12.62
C LYS A 137 17.57 6.92 -12.94
N TYR A 138 16.49 7.71 -12.83
CA TYR A 138 15.09 7.29 -12.98
C TYR A 138 14.68 6.14 -12.04
N ARG A 139 15.33 6.04 -10.88
CA ARG A 139 15.04 4.99 -9.90
C ARG A 139 14.00 5.46 -8.90
N LEU A 140 13.01 4.62 -8.66
CA LEU A 140 11.88 4.92 -7.80
C LEU A 140 12.09 4.35 -6.39
N GLU A 141 12.03 5.23 -5.40
CA GLU A 141 11.90 4.88 -3.98
C GLU A 141 10.45 5.12 -3.52
N PHE A 142 9.91 4.22 -2.71
CA PHE A 142 8.52 4.31 -2.25
C PHE A 142 8.44 4.41 -0.74
N ASN A 143 7.66 5.37 -0.24
CA ASN A 143 7.36 5.56 1.17
C ASN A 143 5.87 5.42 1.41
N ILE A 144 5.49 4.40 2.16
CA ILE A 144 4.12 4.09 2.51
C ILE A 144 3.91 4.52 3.95
N ILE A 145 3.05 5.50 4.15
CA ILE A 145 2.75 6.06 5.46
C ILE A 145 1.29 5.74 5.78
N ASN A 146 1.09 4.98 6.85
CA ASN A 146 -0.25 4.82 7.40
C ASN A 146 -0.61 6.06 8.20
N LYS A 147 -1.87 6.48 8.15
CA LYS A 147 -2.36 7.51 9.05
C LYS A 147 -2.29 7.03 10.50
N GLU A 148 -2.07 7.98 11.39
CA GLU A 148 -2.23 7.80 12.82
C GLU A 148 -3.65 7.34 13.12
N THR A 149 -3.77 6.38 14.04
CA THR A 149 -5.07 5.91 14.48
C THR A 149 -5.38 6.49 15.85
N TYR A 150 -6.56 7.11 15.95
CA TYR A 150 -7.04 7.70 17.19
C TYR A 150 -7.08 6.66 18.31
N GLY A 151 -6.74 7.13 19.50
CA GLY A 151 -6.81 6.33 20.72
C GLY A 151 -8.18 5.69 20.93
N LYS A 152 -8.19 4.60 21.69
CA LYS A 152 -9.44 3.97 22.12
C LYS A 152 -10.15 4.93 23.07
N PHE A 153 -11.46 5.06 22.91
CA PHE A 153 -12.28 5.83 23.83
C PHE A 153 -12.43 5.07 25.15
N GLU A 154 -12.15 5.73 26.25
CA GLU A 154 -12.16 5.18 27.59
C GLU A 154 -13.57 5.31 28.19
N LEU A 155 -14.38 4.28 27.95
CA LEU A 155 -15.77 4.21 28.42
C LEU A 155 -15.90 4.35 29.94
N ASN A 156 -14.94 3.83 30.71
CA ASN A 156 -14.99 3.87 32.17
C ASN A 156 -14.85 5.30 32.70
N LYS A 157 -13.98 6.12 32.11
CA LYS A 157 -13.88 7.55 32.44
C LYS A 157 -15.15 8.29 32.03
N ALA A 158 -15.71 8.01 30.86
CA ALA A 158 -16.95 8.67 30.45
C ALA A 158 -18.11 8.38 31.43
N LYS A 159 -18.20 7.13 31.92
CA LYS A 159 -19.17 6.74 32.95
C LYS A 159 -18.95 7.45 34.29
N SER A 160 -17.70 7.68 34.71
CA SER A 160 -17.44 8.40 35.97
C SER A 160 -17.84 9.88 35.91
N PHE A 161 -17.89 10.47 34.72
CA PHE A 161 -18.41 11.81 34.46
C PHE A 161 -19.92 11.84 34.20
N ASN A 162 -20.65 10.75 34.46
CA ASN A 162 -22.09 10.60 34.24
C ASN A 162 -22.54 10.96 32.80
N LEU A 163 -21.66 10.76 31.82
CA LEU A 163 -22.00 11.02 30.42
C LEU A 163 -22.92 9.93 29.88
N THR A 164 -24.01 10.35 29.25
CA THR A 164 -24.92 9.43 28.56
C THR A 164 -24.25 8.85 27.32
N VAL A 165 -24.41 7.55 27.11
CA VAL A 165 -23.93 6.88 25.89
C VAL A 165 -24.67 7.46 24.69
N GLY A 166 -23.94 7.89 23.66
CA GLY A 166 -24.56 8.49 22.49
C GLY A 166 -23.57 9.18 21.55
N PRO A 167 -24.06 10.04 20.63
CA PRO A 167 -23.23 10.74 19.63
C PRO A 167 -22.16 11.63 20.26
N LEU A 168 -22.36 12.03 21.52
CA LEU A 168 -21.39 12.81 22.29
C LEU A 168 -20.06 12.05 22.46
N TYR A 169 -20.07 10.71 22.59
CA TYR A 169 -18.85 9.92 22.68
C TYR A 169 -18.04 9.97 21.38
N ALA A 170 -18.70 9.94 20.23
CA ALA A 170 -18.03 10.04 18.95
C ALA A 170 -17.35 11.41 18.79
N ARG A 171 -18.04 12.49 19.22
CA ARG A 171 -17.47 13.85 19.19
C ARG A 171 -16.32 14.01 20.20
N LEU A 172 -16.46 13.51 21.44
CA LEU A 172 -15.34 13.51 22.39
C LEU A 172 -14.16 12.69 21.86
N LYS A 173 -14.40 11.54 21.23
CA LYS A 173 -13.33 10.74 20.61
C LYS A 173 -12.63 11.48 19.46
N GLN A 174 -13.33 12.36 18.75
CA GLN A 174 -12.77 13.23 17.71
C GLN A 174 -11.99 14.43 18.28
N GLY A 175 -11.94 14.60 19.61
CA GLY A 175 -11.19 15.68 20.26
C GLY A 175 -11.99 16.97 20.48
N TYR A 176 -13.30 16.97 20.22
CA TYR A 176 -14.15 18.13 20.48
C TYR A 176 -14.17 18.47 21.98
N LYS A 177 -14.36 19.77 22.27
CA LYS A 177 -14.51 20.31 23.62
C LYS A 177 -15.96 20.75 23.83
N PHE A 178 -16.52 20.43 25.00
CA PHE A 178 -17.87 20.81 25.38
C PHE A 178 -17.83 21.57 26.70
N VAL A 179 -18.64 22.63 26.80
CA VAL A 179 -18.84 23.37 28.04
C VAL A 179 -20.14 22.87 28.67
N LEU A 180 -20.08 22.52 29.95
CA LEU A 180 -21.25 22.12 30.73
C LEU A 180 -21.97 23.34 31.31
N PRO A 181 -23.22 23.20 31.78
CA PRO A 181 -23.96 24.28 32.44
C PRO A 181 -23.27 24.86 33.68
N ASP A 182 -22.41 24.08 34.34
CA ASP A 182 -21.58 24.50 35.48
C ASP A 182 -20.29 25.23 35.06
N GLY A 183 -20.06 25.42 33.75
CA GLY A 183 -18.87 26.02 33.19
C GLY A 183 -17.68 25.06 33.01
N TYR A 184 -17.82 23.78 33.39
CA TYR A 184 -16.74 22.81 33.24
C TYR A 184 -16.49 22.45 31.77
N ILE A 185 -15.22 22.37 31.36
CA ILE A 185 -14.83 22.06 29.98
C ILE A 185 -14.44 20.58 29.86
N LEU A 186 -15.32 19.79 29.23
CA LEU A 186 -14.99 18.43 28.81
C LEU A 186 -14.18 18.45 27.53
N ALA A 187 -12.88 18.19 27.66
CA ALA A 187 -12.00 17.96 26.52
C ALA A 187 -11.98 16.48 26.13
N GLY A 188 -12.26 16.18 24.87
CA GLY A 188 -12.21 14.83 24.30
C GLY A 188 -10.91 14.07 24.60
N ASN A 189 -9.78 14.77 24.60
CA ASN A 189 -8.44 14.22 24.87
C ASN A 189 -8.34 13.54 26.26
N ASN A 190 -9.17 13.92 27.23
CA ASN A 190 -9.16 13.31 28.57
C ASN A 190 -9.81 11.91 28.57
N PHE A 191 -10.66 11.63 27.57
CA PHE A 191 -11.44 10.39 27.43
C PHE A 191 -10.87 9.46 26.36
N THR A 192 -9.74 9.82 25.74
CA THR A 192 -9.09 9.01 24.71
C THR A 192 -7.71 8.59 25.18
N SER A 193 -7.36 7.32 24.96
CA SER A 193 -5.97 6.87 25.13
C SER A 193 -5.05 7.64 24.18
N LYS A 194 -3.73 7.55 24.40
CA LYS A 194 -2.76 8.07 23.42
C LYS A 194 -3.04 7.46 22.05
N ASN A 195 -2.97 8.29 21.02
CA ASN A 195 -3.04 7.84 19.65
C ASN A 195 -1.83 6.96 19.34
N SER A 196 -2.03 5.94 18.51
CA SER A 196 -0.93 5.10 18.06
C SER A 196 -0.39 5.65 16.74
N PRO A 197 0.92 5.97 16.69
CA PRO A 197 1.53 6.52 15.47
C PRO A 197 1.37 5.53 14.32
N GLY A 198 1.13 6.08 13.13
CA GLY A 198 1.10 5.29 11.92
C GLY A 198 2.44 4.60 11.64
N ILE A 199 2.40 3.48 10.92
CA ILE A 199 3.60 2.80 10.46
C ILE A 199 4.06 3.46 9.17
N LYS A 200 5.35 3.81 9.11
CA LYS A 200 6.04 4.24 7.89
C LYS A 200 6.90 3.08 7.37
N ILE A 201 6.73 2.74 6.11
CA ILE A 201 7.52 1.72 5.41
C ILE A 201 8.22 2.38 4.23
N SER A 202 9.53 2.22 4.16
CA SER A 202 10.36 2.73 3.08
C SER A 202 10.91 1.57 2.27
N PHE A 203 10.63 1.56 0.97
CA PHE A 203 11.17 0.60 0.02
C PHE A 203 12.28 1.28 -0.78
N ILE A 204 13.51 0.79 -0.59
CA ILE A 204 14.73 1.32 -1.19
C ILE A 204 15.35 0.22 -2.04
N ASN A 205 15.42 0.43 -3.34
CA ASN A 205 15.89 -0.57 -4.30
C ASN A 205 17.37 -0.40 -4.68
N TYR A 206 18.23 0.03 -3.75
CA TYR A 206 19.63 0.30 -4.06
C TYR A 206 20.59 -0.04 -2.92
N LYS A 207 21.77 -0.54 -3.31
CA LYS A 207 22.82 -1.03 -2.41
C LYS A 207 23.61 0.10 -1.73
N TYR A 208 23.64 1.31 -2.31
CA TYR A 208 24.40 2.44 -1.76
C TYR A 208 23.45 3.57 -1.36
N HIS A 209 23.39 3.90 -0.09
CA HIS A 209 22.46 4.91 0.37
C HIS A 209 22.88 6.31 -0.09
N GLN A 210 21.92 7.09 -0.60
CA GLN A 210 22.07 8.54 -0.76
C GLN A 210 21.51 9.24 0.47
N ARG A 211 22.01 10.45 0.75
CA ARG A 211 21.58 11.25 1.91
C ARG A 211 20.06 11.46 1.95
N SER A 212 19.46 11.77 0.80
CA SER A 212 18.01 11.93 0.65
C SER A 212 17.25 10.66 1.07
N SER A 213 17.69 9.50 0.60
CA SER A 213 17.08 8.20 0.95
C SER A 213 17.13 7.92 2.45
N ILE A 214 18.23 8.29 3.12
CA ILE A 214 18.41 8.12 4.58
C ILE A 214 17.49 9.06 5.36
N GLU A 215 17.48 10.34 5.00
CA GLU A 215 16.61 11.34 5.65
C GLU A 215 15.14 10.95 5.52
N ILE A 216 14.74 10.49 4.33
CA ILE A 216 13.38 10.06 4.05
C ILE A 216 13.03 8.74 4.71
N SER A 217 13.96 7.81 4.87
CA SER A 217 13.71 6.54 5.57
C SER A 217 13.84 6.64 7.09
N SER A 218 14.18 7.82 7.62
CA SER A 218 14.23 8.05 9.07
C SER A 218 12.92 7.64 9.76
N LYS A 219 13.05 6.89 10.86
CA LYS A 219 11.95 6.31 11.67
C LYS A 219 11.00 5.38 10.90
N SER A 220 11.41 4.86 9.73
CA SER A 220 10.65 3.88 8.97
C SER A 220 11.08 2.44 9.28
N LYS A 221 10.18 1.49 9.03
CA LYS A 221 10.60 0.10 8.80
C LYS A 221 11.12 0.01 7.38
N ILE A 222 12.43 -0.15 7.24
CA ILE A 222 13.11 -0.21 5.94
C ILE A 222 12.97 -1.63 5.37
N PHE A 223 12.50 -1.71 4.13
CA PHE A 223 12.60 -2.90 3.30
C PHE A 223 13.69 -2.65 2.25
N GLU A 224 14.85 -3.25 2.50
CA GLU A 224 15.97 -3.29 1.57
C GLU A 224 16.00 -4.65 0.87
N ASN A 225 16.29 -4.61 -0.43
CA ASN A 225 16.73 -5.77 -1.15
C ASN A 225 18.13 -6.17 -0.68
N LYS A 226 18.22 -6.96 0.40
CA LYS A 226 19.48 -7.55 0.84
C LYS A 226 19.91 -8.62 -0.17
N ILE A 227 20.89 -8.26 -1.00
CA ILE A 227 21.72 -9.20 -1.74
C ILE A 227 22.64 -9.85 -0.69
N TYR A 228 22.35 -11.09 -0.28
CA TYR A 228 23.35 -11.95 0.35
C TYR A 228 24.21 -12.57 -0.74
#